data_AF-A0A3B9BM38-F1
#
_entry.id   AF-A0A3B9BM38-F1
#
_cell.length_a   1.000
_cell.length_b   1.000
_cell.length_c   1.000
_cell.angle_alpha   90.00
_cell.angle_beta   90.00
_cell.angle_gamma   90.00
#
_symmetry.space_group_name_H-M   'P 1'
#
loop_
_entity.id
_entity.type
_entity.pdbx_description
1 polymer ?
#
loop_
_entity_poly.entity_id
_entity_poly.type
_entity_poly.pdbx_seq_one_letter_code
_entity_poly.pdbx_strand_id
1 'polypeptide(L)' 'AKKLGEEAVETALAAMTGDAQAICAEAADLLYHLLVLLQASNVSLADVCTELARREGISGIAEKNSRAD' A
#
# COMPACT_ATOMS: atom_id res chain seq x y z
N ALA A 1 -13.15 -1.44 0.40
CA ALA A 1 -12.69 -0.05 0.20
C ALA A 1 -12.74 0.79 1.48
N LYS A 2 -13.91 0.95 2.14
CA LYS A 2 -14.02 1.78 3.37
C LYS A 2 -13.01 1.41 4.46
N LYS A 3 -12.96 0.13 4.87
CA LYS A 3 -12.01 -0.36 5.89
C LYS A 3 -10.56 -0.11 5.52
N LEU A 4 -10.15 -0.44 4.29
CA LEU A 4 -8.79 -0.14 3.79
C LEU A 4 -8.39 1.34 4.00
N GLY A 5 -9.31 2.27 3.74
CA GLY A 5 -9.05 3.70 3.96
C GLY A 5 -8.92 4.09 5.44
N GLU A 6 -9.64 3.41 6.33
CA GLU A 6 -9.53 3.57 7.79
C GLU A 6 -8.18 3.07 8.28
N GLU A 7 -7.80 1.83 7.94
CA GLU A 7 -6.52 1.23 8.34
C GLU A 7 -5.30 2.04 7.85
N ALA A 8 -5.42 2.67 6.68
CA ALA A 8 -4.35 3.52 6.15
C ALA A 8 -4.13 4.78 7.01
N VAL A 9 -5.21 5.35 7.55
CA VAL A 9 -5.14 6.48 8.47
C VAL A 9 -4.63 6.03 9.83
N GLU A 10 -5.14 4.90 10.34
CA GLU A 10 -4.71 4.34 11.63
C GLU A 10 -3.24 3.94 11.62
N THR A 11 -2.75 3.30 10.56
CA THR A 11 -1.32 3.00 10.36
C THR A 11 -0.48 4.27 10.35
N ALA A 12 -0.93 5.34 9.67
CA ALA A 12 -0.21 6.61 9.64
C ALA A 12 -0.16 7.27 11.02
N LEU A 13 -1.27 7.22 11.78
CA LEU A 13 -1.32 7.73 13.15
C LEU A 13 -0.44 6.91 14.11
N ALA A 14 -0.44 5.58 14.00
CA ALA A 14 0.44 4.71 14.77
C ALA A 14 1.92 4.99 14.47
N ALA A 15 2.26 5.29 13.22
CA ALA A 15 3.62 5.71 12.86
C ALA A 15 4.03 7.04 13.52
N MET A 16 3.09 7.95 13.73
CA MET A 16 3.35 9.23 14.41
C MET A 16 3.59 9.08 15.92
N THR A 17 3.02 8.06 16.56
CA THR A 17 3.24 7.80 17.99
C THR A 17 4.54 7.05 18.25
N GLY A 18 5.12 6.41 17.23
CA GLY A 18 6.36 5.62 17.35
C GLY A 18 6.18 4.28 18.05
N ASP A 19 4.94 3.84 18.27
CA ASP A 19 4.65 2.56 18.88
C ASP A 19 4.75 1.43 17.84
N ALA A 20 5.83 0.64 17.92
CA ALA A 20 6.08 -0.46 17.00
C ALA A 20 5.01 -1.56 17.04
N GLN A 21 4.37 -1.79 18.19
CA GLN A 21 3.30 -2.79 18.28
C GLN A 21 2.04 -2.30 17.58
N ALA A 22 1.66 -1.04 17.81
CA ALA A 22 0.54 -0.42 17.11
C ALA A 22 0.79 -0.40 15.59
N ILE A 23 1.98 0.02 15.14
CA ILE A 23 2.33 0.02 13.71
C ILE A 23 2.19 -1.38 13.11
N CYS A 24 2.68 -2.42 13.80
CA CYS A 24 2.59 -3.79 13.31
C CYS A 24 1.13 -4.28 13.21
N ALA A 25 0.28 -3.93 14.17
CA ALA A 25 -1.12 -4.30 14.17
C ALA A 25 -1.88 -3.63 13.02
N GLU A 26 -1.81 -2.30 12.93
CA GLU A 26 -2.51 -1.53 11.88
C GLU A 26 -2.01 -1.88 10.47
N ALA A 27 -0.70 -2.11 10.31
CA ALA A 27 -0.14 -2.54 9.04
C ALA A 27 -0.63 -3.95 8.63
N ALA A 28 -0.85 -4.85 9.59
CA ALA A 28 -1.41 -6.17 9.30
C ALA A 28 -2.87 -6.06 8.81
N ASP A 29 -3.68 -5.22 9.45
CA ASP A 29 -5.07 -4.98 9.05
C ASP A 29 -5.17 -4.28 7.69
N LEU A 30 -4.28 -3.31 7.44
CA LEU A 30 -4.13 -2.68 6.13
C LEU A 30 -3.84 -3.71 5.03
N LEU A 31 -2.86 -4.59 5.25
CA LEU A 31 -2.50 -5.65 4.29
C LEU A 31 -3.66 -6.63 4.08
N TYR A 32 -4.33 -7.05 5.15
CA TYR A 32 -5.49 -7.93 5.07
C TYR A 32 -6.59 -7.31 4.20
N HIS A 33 -6.96 -6.06 4.49
CA HIS A 33 -8.00 -5.36 3.75
C HIS A 33 -7.59 -5.04 2.29
N LEU A 34 -6.29 -4.87 2.02
CA LEU A 34 -5.77 -4.74 0.66
C LEU A 34 -5.95 -6.06 -0.10
N LEU A 35 -5.54 -7.19 0.46
CA LEU A 35 -5.69 -8.50 -0.18
C LEU A 35 -7.15 -8.83 -0.48
N VAL A 36 -8.06 -8.55 0.45
CA VAL A 36 -9.52 -8.70 0.24
C VAL A 36 -10.01 -7.81 -0.90
N LEU A 37 -9.55 -6.56 -0.98
CA LEU A 37 -9.92 -5.67 -2.07
C LEU A 37 -9.42 -6.18 -3.43
N LEU A 38 -8.16 -6.61 -3.50
CA LEU A 38 -7.57 -7.15 -4.73
C LEU A 38 -8.37 -8.35 -5.24
N GLN A 39 -8.69 -9.30 -4.37
CA GLN A 39 -9.53 -10.45 -4.70
C GLN A 39 -10.92 -10.03 -5.20
N ALA A 40 -11.57 -9.07 -4.54
CA ALA A 40 -12.87 -8.55 -4.95
C ALA A 40 -12.83 -7.80 -6.29
N SER A 41 -11.67 -7.24 -6.65
CA SER A 41 -11.43 -6.57 -7.92
C SER A 41 -10.86 -7.48 -9.01
N ASN A 42 -10.74 -8.79 -8.75
CA ASN A 42 -10.14 -9.76 -9.67
C ASN A 42 -8.71 -9.37 -10.12
N VAL A 43 -7.94 -8.80 -9.20
CA VAL A 43 -6.51 -8.47 -9.36
C VAL A 43 -5.70 -9.41 -8.46
N SER A 44 -4.65 -10.04 -8.98
CA SER A 44 -3.81 -10.92 -8.16
C SER A 44 -2.73 -10.13 -7.41
N LEU A 45 -2.27 -10.66 -6.27
CA LEU A 45 -1.10 -10.11 -5.60
C LEU A 45 0.16 -10.17 -6.49
N ALA A 46 0.26 -11.18 -7.37
CA ALA A 46 1.35 -11.31 -8.31
C ALA A 46 1.39 -10.17 -9.34
N ASP A 47 0.23 -9.69 -9.80
CA ASP A 47 0.13 -8.52 -10.68
C ASP A 47 0.62 -7.26 -9.97
N VAL A 48 0.25 -7.07 -8.69
CA VAL A 48 0.73 -5.96 -7.87
C VAL A 48 2.25 -6.04 -7.67
N CYS A 49 2.79 -7.21 -7.35
CA CYS A 49 4.23 -7.42 -7.22
C CYS A 49 4.98 -7.17 -8.54
N THR A 50 4.40 -7.56 -9.67
CA THR A 50 4.96 -7.28 -11.01
C THR A 50 5.02 -5.78 -11.28
N GLU A 51 3.95 -5.05 -10.93
CA GLU A 51 3.93 -3.58 -11.05
C GLU A 51 4.92 -2.91 -10.08
N LEU A 52 5.09 -3.42 -8.86
CA LEU A 52 6.12 -2.92 -7.94
C LEU A 52 7.53 -3.16 -8.51
N ALA A 53 7.81 -4.35 -9.02
CA ALA A 53 9.09 -4.67 -9.66
C ALA A 53 9.37 -3.80 -10.89
N ARG A 54 8.35 -3.44 -11.67
CA ARG A 54 8.46 -2.48 -12.79
C ARG A 54 8.90 -1.09 -12.31
N ARG A 55 8.55 -0.69 -11.08
CA ARG A 55 8.95 0.59 -10.48
C ARG A 55 10.33 0.53 -9.83
N GLU A 56 10.75 -0.64 -9.34
CA GLU A 56 12.10 -0.81 -8.81
C GLU A 56 13.15 -0.54 -9.89
N GLY A 57 14.01 0.46 -9.66
CA GLY A 57 15.04 0.91 -10.61
C GLY A 57 14.68 2.16 -11.42
N ILE A 58 13.40 2.53 -11.47
CA ILE A 58 12.96 3.84 -11.97
C ILE A 58 12.87 4.75 -10.75
N SER A 59 13.86 5.64 -10.55
CA SER A 59 13.75 6.63 -9.46
C SER A 59 12.39 7.35 -9.57
N GLY A 60 11.72 7.62 -8.45
CA GLY A 60 10.40 8.28 -8.46
C GLY A 60 10.39 9.65 -9.17
N ILE A 61 11.58 10.23 -9.42
CA ILE A 61 11.77 11.43 -10.25
C ILE A 61 11.63 11.10 -11.74
N ALA A 62 12.22 9.99 -12.21
CA ALA A 62 12.13 9.56 -13.60
C ALA A 62 10.70 9.13 -13.99
N GLU A 63 9.98 8.46 -13.09
CA GLU A 63 8.58 8.09 -13.32
C GLU A 63 7.67 9.33 -13.39
N LYS A 64 7.87 10.33 -12.50
CA LYS A 64 7.15 11.62 -12.56
C LYS A 64 7.43 12.38 -13.85
N ASN A 65 8.68 12.41 -14.32
CA ASN A 65 9.03 13.09 -15.58
C ASN A 65 8.52 12.37 -16.85
N SER A 66 8.27 11.06 -16.79
CA SER A 66 7.69 10.30 -17.92
C SER A 66 6.18 10.47 -18.06
N ARG A 67 5.50 10.94 -17.01
CA ARG A 67 4.10 11.36 -17.07
C ARG A 67 4.08 12.83 -17.46
N ALA A 68 4.43 13.14 -18.71
CA ALA A 68 4.10 14.46 -19.26
C ALA A 68 2.57 14.55 -19.30
N ASP A 69 2.01 15.57 -18.65
CA ASP A 69 0.60 15.96 -18.78
C ASP A 69 0.23 16.23 -20.24
#